data_AF-A0A3N5MUS4-F1
#
_entry.id   AF-A0A3N5MUS4-F1
#
_cell.length_a   1.000
_cell.length_b   1.000
_cell.length_c   1.000
_cell.angle_alpha   90.00
_cell.angle_beta   90.00
_cell.angle_gamma   90.00
#
_symmetry.space_group_name_H-M   'P 1'
#
loop_
_entity.id
_entity.type
_entity.pdbx_description
1 polymer ?
#
loop_
_entity_poly.entity_id
_entity_poly.type
_entity_poly.pdbx_seq_one_letter_code
_entity_poly.pdbx_strand_id
1 'polypeptide(L)'
;GIFPCGDAGESRYSPDFSYDLSQVVIRIHDHPARTMLCTNVEFVHERTEVLQGSGSTVASDLFSLVESVDPDVILMSQADLWMPKLRRYAGSRGLVMPFSRNGNYRQMDSRSYWSYGRVEHKDAALIPDGRVLIDTDQSFVYREGGLDGVFMAARLSGLPPNLVSRFTPRTLISSYEVYEAIRRGIKVPFRKADVEHVRKFADLQAADRGGMMFQPVPGVYGNVDEIDFTSMYPSIIVKFNLSPETLYCPDREGFLASVLGPLVTLRRETKKRRKTSHRYAGIDSLLKWMLVTCFGYTGYKNAKFGRIEVHEAITRRSREILMQTKDIAESGGFCVLHGIVDCLWVQGTAVDILCDAVNRKTGLCVESEHFDWIVFLPLRDGLGAYNGYYGRLSDGSVKVRGIAARRHDTPEYIRTMQQDMLAIMATARTPAELGRVREPVYRVYCNAVRNLPCTTPPALAISRRISRITYTHRCIEGAAVQAYRDAGVAIAPGMKISYVVRDARTYCVDPEWAAERFDLPYYRGLLDKAWKEIAYAFSWTVHETGERQKAQKELVFTEYSGQPESACLRYD
;
A
#
# COMPACT_ATOMS: atom_id res chain seq x y z
N GLY A 1 -16.43 -9.56 28.94
CA GLY A 1 -16.34 -8.13 29.28
C GLY A 1 -16.91 -7.35 28.12
N ILE A 2 -17.46 -6.15 28.36
CA ILE A 2 -18.03 -5.31 27.30
C ILE A 2 -16.90 -4.76 26.42
N PHE A 3 -17.03 -4.88 25.10
CA PHE A 3 -16.14 -4.29 24.11
C PHE A 3 -16.97 -3.79 22.92
N PRO A 4 -16.46 -2.83 22.11
CA PRO A 4 -17.22 -2.30 20.98
C PRO A 4 -17.60 -3.39 19.98
N CYS A 5 -18.80 -3.27 19.39
CA CYS A 5 -19.28 -4.16 18.34
C CYS A 5 -19.30 -5.65 18.74
N GLY A 6 -19.56 -5.98 20.01
CA GLY A 6 -19.78 -7.36 20.42
C GLY A 6 -20.75 -7.50 21.59
N ASP A 7 -21.37 -8.68 21.66
CA ASP A 7 -22.42 -8.99 22.62
C ASP A 7 -21.86 -9.61 23.92
N ALA A 8 -22.73 -9.67 24.94
CA ALA A 8 -22.38 -10.28 26.21
C ALA A 8 -22.01 -11.76 26.02
N GLY A 9 -20.79 -12.12 26.44
CA GLY A 9 -20.28 -13.50 26.34
C GLY A 9 -19.51 -13.80 25.06
N GLU A 10 -19.51 -12.90 24.07
CA GLU A 10 -18.72 -13.09 22.86
C GLU A 10 -17.21 -12.97 23.11
N SER A 11 -16.45 -13.69 22.29
CA SER A 11 -15.00 -13.48 22.19
C SER A 11 -14.69 -12.30 21.27
N ARG A 12 -13.87 -11.36 21.76
CA ARG A 12 -13.29 -10.29 20.94
C ARG A 12 -12.38 -10.79 19.82
N TYR A 13 -11.96 -12.04 19.90
CA TYR A 13 -11.13 -12.72 18.90
C TYR A 13 -11.95 -13.61 17.96
N SER A 14 -13.28 -13.67 18.09
CA SER A 14 -14.10 -14.38 17.10
C SER A 14 -14.15 -13.58 15.79
N PRO A 15 -13.77 -14.17 14.65
CA PRO A 15 -14.02 -13.56 13.34
C PRO A 15 -15.47 -13.74 12.87
N ASP A 16 -16.21 -14.65 13.51
CA ASP A 16 -17.60 -14.93 13.22
C ASP A 16 -18.47 -14.09 14.15
N PHE A 17 -18.80 -12.87 13.72
CA PHE A 17 -19.75 -11.99 14.38
C PHE A 17 -20.74 -11.45 13.35
N SER A 18 -21.98 -11.24 13.78
CA SER A 18 -23.03 -10.61 12.98
C SER A 18 -23.36 -9.24 13.57
N TYR A 19 -23.91 -8.37 12.74
CA TYR A 19 -24.45 -7.09 13.17
C TYR A 19 -25.73 -6.85 12.38
N ASP A 20 -26.79 -6.46 13.09
CA ASP A 20 -28.05 -6.05 12.51
C ASP A 20 -28.09 -4.52 12.52
N LEU A 21 -27.46 -3.92 11.50
CA LEU A 21 -27.33 -2.48 11.36
C LEU A 21 -27.84 -2.08 9.99
N SER A 22 -28.74 -1.10 9.96
CA SER A 22 -29.19 -0.46 8.71
C SER A 22 -28.04 0.32 8.08
N GLN A 23 -27.86 0.21 6.76
CA GLN A 23 -26.68 0.76 6.07
C GLN A 23 -27.09 1.52 4.82
N VAL A 24 -26.52 2.69 4.61
CA VAL A 24 -26.65 3.44 3.37
C VAL A 24 -25.28 3.74 2.78
N VAL A 25 -25.21 3.79 1.44
CA VAL A 25 -24.05 4.26 0.70
C VAL A 25 -24.39 5.57 0.02
N ILE A 26 -23.59 6.60 0.27
CA ILE A 26 -23.71 7.93 -0.33
C ILE A 26 -22.48 8.17 -1.20
N ARG A 27 -22.64 8.13 -2.52
CA ARG A 27 -21.56 8.46 -3.47
C ARG A 27 -21.78 9.85 -4.02
N ILE A 28 -20.79 10.73 -3.82
CA ILE A 28 -20.78 12.10 -4.30
C ILE A 28 -19.78 12.19 -5.44
N HIS A 29 -20.26 12.49 -6.63
CA HIS A 29 -19.44 12.57 -7.83
C HIS A 29 -18.73 13.92 -7.98
N ASP A 30 -19.18 14.95 -7.25
CA ASP A 30 -18.52 16.22 -7.15
C ASP A 30 -17.17 16.13 -6.42
N HIS A 31 -16.22 16.96 -6.83
CA HIS A 31 -14.96 17.09 -6.11
C HIS A 31 -15.08 18.19 -5.04
N PRO A 32 -14.88 17.89 -3.74
CA PRO A 32 -15.08 18.84 -2.66
C PRO A 32 -14.14 20.05 -2.74
N ALA A 33 -12.97 19.95 -3.36
CA ALA A 33 -12.14 21.14 -3.60
C ALA A 33 -12.70 22.10 -4.67
N ARG A 34 -13.63 21.67 -5.52
CA ARG A 34 -14.13 22.43 -6.69
C ARG A 34 -15.49 23.08 -6.44
N THR A 35 -16.34 22.48 -5.62
CA THR A 35 -17.70 22.97 -5.35
C THR A 35 -17.95 23.15 -3.86
N MET A 36 -18.82 24.11 -3.52
CA MET A 36 -19.20 24.36 -2.12
C MET A 36 -20.22 23.36 -1.60
N LEU A 37 -21.10 22.86 -2.48
CA LEU A 37 -22.12 21.85 -2.21
C LEU A 37 -22.08 20.78 -3.30
N CYS A 38 -22.53 19.59 -2.95
CA CYS A 38 -22.73 18.50 -3.90
C CYS A 38 -23.91 18.81 -4.81
N THR A 39 -23.78 18.48 -6.09
CA THR A 39 -24.78 18.68 -7.15
C THR A 39 -25.17 17.36 -7.82
N ASN A 40 -24.40 16.29 -7.61
CA ASN A 40 -24.65 14.96 -8.12
C ASN A 40 -24.30 13.90 -7.05
N VAL A 41 -25.35 13.33 -6.45
CA VAL A 41 -25.24 12.35 -5.36
C VAL A 41 -26.05 11.11 -5.70
N GLU A 42 -25.44 9.94 -5.56
CA GLU A 42 -26.10 8.65 -5.57
C GLU A 42 -26.31 8.19 -4.12
N PHE A 43 -27.56 7.99 -3.72
CA PHE A 43 -27.96 7.47 -2.42
C PHE A 43 -28.46 6.04 -2.58
N VAL A 44 -27.78 5.07 -1.98
CA VAL A 44 -28.08 3.64 -2.10
C VAL A 44 -28.52 3.10 -0.75
N HIS A 45 -29.76 2.62 -0.70
CA HIS A 45 -30.34 1.85 0.40
C HIS A 45 -30.99 0.57 -0.19
N GLU A 46 -32.30 0.40 -0.05
CA GLU A 46 -33.07 -0.63 -0.78
C GLU A 46 -33.14 -0.37 -2.29
N ARG A 47 -33.16 0.92 -2.67
CA ARG A 47 -33.10 1.39 -4.04
C ARG A 47 -31.99 2.43 -4.18
N THR A 48 -31.57 2.65 -5.42
CA THR A 48 -30.63 3.71 -5.76
C THR A 48 -31.41 4.95 -6.20
N GLU A 49 -31.22 6.05 -5.47
CA GLU A 49 -31.77 7.36 -5.80
C GLU A 49 -30.64 8.27 -6.28
N VAL A 50 -30.86 8.96 -7.40
CA VAL A 50 -29.88 9.89 -7.97
C VAL A 50 -30.40 11.31 -7.79
N LEU A 51 -29.71 12.08 -6.95
CA LEU A 51 -30.00 13.47 -6.67
C LEU A 51 -29.15 14.36 -7.58
N GLN A 52 -29.80 15.05 -8.51
CA GLN A 52 -29.13 15.97 -9.45
C GLN A 52 -29.84 17.31 -9.50
N GLY A 53 -29.07 18.40 -9.43
CA GLY A 53 -29.62 19.75 -9.55
C GLY A 53 -28.78 20.81 -8.85
N SER A 54 -29.44 21.87 -8.39
CA SER A 54 -28.77 22.90 -7.61
C SER A 54 -28.22 22.31 -6.30
N GLY A 55 -27.05 22.76 -5.86
CA GLY A 55 -26.44 22.23 -4.64
C GLY A 55 -27.31 22.41 -3.39
N SER A 56 -28.19 23.42 -3.37
CA SER A 56 -29.17 23.60 -2.30
C SER A 56 -30.28 22.55 -2.32
N THR A 57 -30.79 22.21 -3.51
CA THR A 57 -31.84 21.20 -3.67
C THR A 57 -31.29 19.83 -3.29
N VAL A 58 -30.14 19.46 -3.86
CA VAL A 58 -29.48 18.16 -3.60
C VAL A 58 -29.13 18.00 -2.11
N ALA A 59 -28.63 19.04 -1.44
CA ALA A 59 -28.36 18.97 -0.01
C ALA A 59 -29.62 18.78 0.83
N SER A 60 -30.72 19.46 0.50
CA SER A 60 -32.01 19.29 1.19
C SER A 60 -32.58 17.89 0.99
N ASP A 61 -32.61 17.39 -0.24
CA ASP A 61 -33.12 16.05 -0.55
C ASP A 61 -32.28 14.97 0.14
N LEU A 62 -30.95 15.12 0.14
CA LEU A 62 -30.04 14.24 0.86
C LEU A 62 -30.32 14.23 2.36
N PHE A 63 -30.59 15.40 2.96
CA PHE A 63 -30.94 15.48 4.37
C PHE A 63 -32.26 14.75 4.64
N SER A 64 -33.30 15.00 3.84
CA SER A 64 -34.59 14.32 3.98
C SER A 64 -34.47 12.79 3.85
N LEU A 65 -33.62 12.29 2.95
CA LEU A 65 -33.37 10.85 2.81
C LEU A 65 -32.65 10.24 4.01
N VAL A 66 -31.62 10.91 4.54
CA VAL A 66 -30.91 10.42 5.73
C VAL A 66 -31.84 10.42 6.96
N GLU A 67 -32.71 11.42 7.08
CA GLU A 67 -33.70 11.50 8.15
C GLU A 67 -34.79 10.42 8.03
N SER A 68 -35.29 10.17 6.82
CA SER A 68 -36.36 9.19 6.58
C SER A 68 -35.90 7.75 6.75
N VAL A 69 -34.68 7.44 6.32
CA VAL A 69 -34.10 6.08 6.42
C VAL A 69 -33.58 5.80 7.84
N ASP A 70 -33.13 6.82 8.57
CA ASP A 70 -32.49 6.72 9.89
C ASP A 70 -31.38 5.65 9.99
N PRO A 71 -30.37 5.64 9.10
CA PRO A 71 -29.41 4.54 9.01
C PRO A 71 -28.40 4.48 10.17
N ASP A 72 -28.04 3.28 10.63
CA ASP A 72 -27.01 3.10 11.65
C ASP A 72 -25.60 3.30 11.12
N VAL A 73 -25.36 2.90 9.86
CA VAL A 73 -24.07 3.03 9.16
C VAL A 73 -24.25 3.86 7.88
N ILE A 74 -23.43 4.89 7.74
CA ILE A 74 -23.33 5.73 6.55
C ILE A 74 -21.93 5.54 5.95
N LEU A 75 -21.88 4.95 4.76
CA LEU A 75 -20.67 4.80 3.95
C LEU A 75 -20.68 5.93 2.92
N MET A 76 -19.83 6.94 3.07
CA MET A 76 -19.90 8.16 2.28
C MET A 76 -18.56 8.50 1.64
N SER A 77 -18.55 8.76 0.33
CA SER A 77 -17.35 9.19 -0.40
C SER A 77 -16.90 10.57 0.07
N GLN A 78 -15.62 10.73 0.41
CA GLN A 78 -15.04 11.99 0.89
C GLN A 78 -15.83 12.64 2.04
N ALA A 79 -16.45 11.83 2.90
CA ALA A 79 -17.28 12.27 4.02
C ALA A 79 -16.58 13.32 4.91
N ASP A 80 -15.29 13.13 5.19
CA ASP A 80 -14.53 14.02 6.08
C ASP A 80 -14.40 15.43 5.48
N LEU A 81 -14.42 15.56 4.15
CA LEU A 81 -14.40 16.85 3.44
C LEU A 81 -15.79 17.45 3.24
N TRP A 82 -16.81 16.62 3.02
CA TRP A 82 -18.18 17.06 2.76
C TRP A 82 -18.95 17.48 4.01
N MET A 83 -18.78 16.75 5.12
CA MET A 83 -19.53 17.00 6.36
C MET A 83 -19.38 18.42 6.92
N PRO A 84 -18.17 19.02 6.97
CA PRO A 84 -18.03 20.42 7.39
C PRO A 84 -18.73 21.41 6.46
N LYS A 85 -18.77 21.13 5.15
CA LYS A 85 -19.45 21.99 4.15
C LYS A 85 -20.96 21.93 4.31
N LEU A 86 -21.50 20.72 4.43
CA LEU A 86 -22.92 20.48 4.70
C LEU A 86 -23.35 21.14 6.01
N ARG A 87 -22.55 21.03 7.07
CA ARG A 87 -22.82 21.71 8.36
C ARG A 87 -22.85 23.23 8.22
N ARG A 88 -21.89 23.82 7.50
CA ARG A 88 -21.86 25.28 7.25
C ARG A 88 -23.09 25.73 6.47
N TYR A 89 -23.47 24.99 5.43
CA TYR A 89 -24.66 25.29 4.64
C TYR A 89 -25.93 25.19 5.47
N ALA A 90 -26.11 24.09 6.22
CA ALA A 90 -27.25 23.89 7.11
C ALA A 90 -27.37 25.06 8.10
N GLY A 91 -26.28 25.44 8.75
CA GLY A 91 -26.24 26.59 9.66
C GLY A 91 -26.60 27.92 8.98
N SER A 92 -26.12 28.18 7.76
CA SER A 92 -26.45 29.41 7.01
C SER A 92 -27.91 29.52 6.58
N ARG A 93 -28.64 28.40 6.55
CA ARG A 93 -30.05 28.30 6.14
C ARG A 93 -31.00 27.98 7.30
N GLY A 94 -30.48 27.81 8.52
CA GLY A 94 -31.27 27.37 9.67
C GLY A 94 -31.83 25.94 9.54
N LEU A 95 -31.21 25.10 8.71
CA LEU A 95 -31.61 23.70 8.53
C LEU A 95 -30.96 22.80 9.58
N VAL A 96 -31.66 21.74 9.97
CA VAL A 96 -31.10 20.66 10.80
C VAL A 96 -30.33 19.69 9.90
N MET A 97 -29.12 19.33 10.31
CA MET A 97 -28.29 18.36 9.59
C MET A 97 -28.49 16.96 10.21
N PRO A 98 -29.12 15.99 9.50
CA PRO A 98 -29.67 14.76 10.09
C PRO A 98 -28.67 13.61 10.25
N PHE A 99 -27.38 13.86 9.98
CA PHE A 99 -26.33 12.86 10.13
C PHE A 99 -26.07 12.49 11.60
N SER A 100 -26.37 13.37 12.55
CA SER A 100 -26.29 13.09 13.98
C SER A 100 -27.69 12.94 14.57
N ARG A 101 -27.92 11.86 15.32
CA ARG A 101 -29.24 11.59 15.96
C ARG A 101 -29.58 12.57 17.08
N ASN A 102 -28.59 13.27 17.64
CA ASN A 102 -28.79 14.26 18.72
C ASN A 102 -28.26 15.66 18.35
N GLY A 103 -27.89 15.88 17.09
CA GLY A 103 -27.29 17.13 16.61
C GLY A 103 -25.84 17.38 17.02
N ASN A 104 -25.24 16.52 17.86
CA ASN A 104 -23.85 16.65 18.28
C ASN A 104 -22.90 16.04 17.26
N TYR A 105 -21.78 16.73 17.06
CA TYR A 105 -20.70 16.28 16.20
C TYR A 105 -19.36 16.45 16.88
N ARG A 106 -18.59 15.37 16.95
CA ARG A 106 -17.21 15.41 17.43
C ARG A 106 -16.31 15.87 16.29
N GLN A 107 -15.62 16.98 16.52
CA GLN A 107 -14.62 17.49 15.59
C GLN A 107 -13.27 16.80 15.83
N MET A 108 -12.62 16.40 14.74
CA MET A 108 -11.21 16.03 14.72
C MET A 108 -10.48 17.01 13.81
N ASP A 109 -9.40 17.61 14.31
CA ASP A 109 -8.62 18.55 13.52
C ASP A 109 -7.77 17.85 12.46
N SER A 110 -7.52 18.57 11.36
CA SER A 110 -6.54 18.14 10.38
C SER A 110 -5.15 18.18 10.99
N ARG A 111 -4.29 17.26 10.56
CA ARG A 111 -2.90 17.23 11.02
C ARG A 111 -1.97 16.57 10.02
N SER A 112 -0.76 17.09 9.97
CA SER A 112 0.37 16.45 9.30
C SER A 112 1.24 15.73 10.32
N TYR A 113 1.66 14.50 10.03
CA TYR A 113 2.44 13.68 10.94
C TYR A 113 3.48 12.84 10.20
N TRP A 114 4.57 12.49 10.87
CA TRP A 114 5.62 11.64 10.30
C TRP A 114 5.30 10.16 10.50
N SER A 115 5.39 9.37 9.43
CA SER A 115 5.17 7.92 9.44
C SER A 115 6.08 7.24 8.40
N TYR A 116 6.89 6.27 8.84
CA TYR A 116 7.75 5.46 7.95
C TYR A 116 8.63 6.29 6.99
N GLY A 117 9.27 7.35 7.50
CA GLY A 117 10.14 8.20 6.69
C GLY A 117 9.41 9.19 5.77
N ARG A 118 8.08 9.33 5.92
CA ARG A 118 7.24 10.21 5.10
C ARG A 118 6.38 11.11 5.97
N VAL A 119 6.07 12.30 5.47
CA VAL A 119 5.00 13.13 6.04
C VAL A 119 3.68 12.66 5.44
N GLU A 120 2.70 12.39 6.28
CA GLU A 120 1.32 12.07 5.90
C GLU A 120 0.41 13.21 6.37
N HIS A 121 -0.66 13.49 5.63
CA HIS A 121 -1.69 14.43 6.02
C HIS A 121 -3.00 13.68 6.29
N LYS A 122 -3.72 14.09 7.33
CA LYS A 122 -5.07 13.65 7.61
C LYS A 122 -5.97 14.88 7.65
N ASP A 123 -7.05 14.82 6.88
CA ASP A 123 -8.07 15.87 6.85
C ASP A 123 -8.81 15.96 8.19
N ALA A 124 -9.44 17.12 8.41
CA ALA A 124 -10.35 17.28 9.54
C ALA A 124 -11.58 16.39 9.32
N ALA A 125 -12.15 15.88 10.40
CA ALA A 125 -13.34 15.05 10.34
C ALA A 125 -14.42 15.59 11.27
N LEU A 126 -15.67 15.45 10.84
CA LEU A 126 -16.84 15.81 11.63
C LEU A 126 -17.68 14.55 11.85
N ILE A 127 -17.55 13.97 13.04
CA ILE A 127 -18.12 12.65 13.36
C ILE A 127 -19.47 12.83 14.04
N PRO A 128 -20.56 12.27 13.49
CA PRO A 128 -21.87 12.33 14.14
C PRO A 128 -21.95 11.42 15.35
N ASP A 129 -22.69 11.84 16.37
CA ASP A 129 -23.14 10.98 17.45
C ASP A 129 -24.35 10.12 17.01
N GLY A 130 -24.43 8.90 17.55
CA GLY A 130 -25.54 7.99 17.32
C GLY A 130 -25.52 7.23 15.98
N ARG A 131 -24.54 7.49 15.10
CA ARG A 131 -24.32 6.77 13.83
C ARG A 131 -22.85 6.45 13.59
N VAL A 132 -22.58 5.44 12.76
CA VAL A 132 -21.24 5.14 12.22
C VAL A 132 -21.10 5.80 10.85
N LEU A 133 -20.26 6.82 10.74
CA LEU A 133 -19.92 7.47 9.47
C LEU A 133 -18.50 7.10 9.04
N ILE A 134 -18.38 6.44 7.90
CA ILE A 134 -17.10 6.02 7.32
C ILE A 134 -16.88 6.76 6.01
N ASP A 135 -15.77 7.50 5.95
CA ASP A 135 -15.25 8.04 4.68
C ASP A 135 -14.68 6.88 3.84
N THR A 136 -15.35 6.51 2.75
CA THR A 136 -14.97 5.33 1.97
C THR A 136 -13.66 5.50 1.20
N ASP A 137 -13.24 6.74 0.96
CA ASP A 137 -12.12 7.06 0.07
C ASP A 137 -10.82 7.27 0.87
N GLN A 138 -10.94 7.91 2.03
CA GLN A 138 -9.82 8.21 2.91
C GLN A 138 -9.54 7.10 3.94
N SER A 139 -10.56 6.36 4.38
CA SER A 139 -10.39 5.30 5.38
C SER A 139 -9.55 4.14 4.84
N PHE A 140 -8.29 4.06 5.29
CA PHE A 140 -7.42 2.93 4.97
C PHE A 140 -8.00 1.61 5.47
N VAL A 141 -8.52 1.60 6.70
CA VAL A 141 -9.05 0.40 7.34
C VAL A 141 -10.26 -0.14 6.58
N TYR A 142 -11.15 0.73 6.12
CA TYR A 142 -12.31 0.34 5.33
C TYR A 142 -11.90 -0.13 3.93
N ARG A 143 -10.98 0.56 3.24
CA ARG A 143 -10.55 0.14 1.90
C ARG A 143 -9.87 -1.23 1.89
N GLU A 144 -9.07 -1.52 2.92
CA GLU A 144 -8.36 -2.80 3.03
C GLU A 144 -9.22 -3.91 3.65
N GLY A 145 -10.12 -3.55 4.58
CA GLY A 145 -10.82 -4.50 5.44
C GLY A 145 -12.34 -4.56 5.25
N GLY A 146 -12.93 -3.65 4.49
CA GLY A 146 -14.38 -3.45 4.43
C GLY A 146 -14.97 -3.09 5.79
N LEU A 147 -16.29 -3.23 5.91
CA LEU A 147 -17.01 -2.97 7.16
C LEU A 147 -16.64 -4.00 8.26
N ASP A 148 -16.52 -5.27 7.89
CA ASP A 148 -16.10 -6.35 8.81
C ASP A 148 -14.71 -6.08 9.40
N GLY A 149 -13.77 -5.58 8.60
CA GLY A 149 -12.46 -5.17 9.09
C GLY A 149 -12.55 -3.99 10.08
N VAL A 150 -13.39 -2.99 9.80
CA VAL A 150 -13.59 -1.85 10.73
C VAL A 150 -14.16 -2.34 12.07
N PHE A 151 -15.19 -3.19 12.05
CA PHE A 151 -15.80 -3.71 13.27
C PHE A 151 -14.87 -4.67 14.01
N MET A 152 -14.11 -5.51 13.30
CA MET A 152 -13.13 -6.36 13.93
C MET A 152 -12.03 -5.54 14.62
N ALA A 153 -11.53 -4.48 13.99
CA ALA A 153 -10.58 -3.58 14.64
C ALA A 153 -11.20 -2.85 15.84
N ALA A 154 -12.49 -2.51 15.81
CA ALA A 154 -13.19 -1.92 16.95
C ALA A 154 -13.23 -2.90 18.14
N ARG A 155 -13.62 -4.16 17.89
CA ARG A 155 -13.64 -5.25 18.89
C ARG A 155 -12.27 -5.48 19.52
N LEU A 156 -11.21 -5.44 18.71
CA LEU A 156 -9.84 -5.65 19.18
C LEU A 156 -9.29 -4.41 19.93
N SER A 157 -9.37 -3.23 19.35
CA SER A 157 -8.71 -2.03 19.88
C SER A 157 -9.46 -1.36 21.03
N GLY A 158 -10.73 -1.69 21.24
CA GLY A 158 -11.59 -1.01 22.20
C GLY A 158 -12.02 0.39 21.76
N LEU A 159 -11.82 0.74 20.49
CA LEU A 159 -12.20 2.04 19.92
C LEU A 159 -13.54 1.95 19.17
N PRO A 160 -14.33 3.03 19.12
CA PRO A 160 -15.56 3.06 18.31
C PRO A 160 -15.23 3.01 16.80
N PRO A 161 -16.11 2.41 15.97
CA PRO A 161 -15.91 2.30 14.51
C PRO A 161 -15.56 3.61 13.80
N ASN A 162 -16.17 4.72 14.24
CA ASN A 162 -15.89 6.07 13.74
C ASN A 162 -14.42 6.50 13.90
N LEU A 163 -13.75 6.07 14.97
CA LEU A 163 -12.33 6.36 15.18
C LEU A 163 -11.46 5.33 14.47
N VAL A 164 -11.87 4.06 14.48
CA VAL A 164 -11.14 2.97 13.82
C VAL A 164 -10.96 3.24 12.34
N SER A 165 -12.01 3.65 11.64
CA SER A 165 -11.95 3.98 10.21
C SER A 165 -10.98 5.13 9.89
N ARG A 166 -10.70 5.99 10.87
CA ARG A 166 -9.86 7.19 10.70
C ARG A 166 -8.46 7.06 11.29
N PHE A 167 -8.12 5.91 11.87
CA PHE A 167 -6.81 5.68 12.48
C PHE A 167 -5.95 4.73 11.65
N THR A 168 -4.64 4.91 11.77
CA THR A 168 -3.67 4.04 11.09
C THR A 168 -3.63 2.68 11.79
N PRO A 169 -3.30 1.59 11.08
CA PRO A 169 -3.13 0.27 11.71
C PRO A 169 -2.16 0.28 12.90
N ARG A 170 -1.11 1.13 12.84
CA ARG A 170 -0.20 1.37 13.97
C ARG A 170 -0.92 1.92 15.22
N THR A 171 -1.82 2.87 15.02
CA THR A 171 -2.61 3.43 16.14
C THR A 171 -3.54 2.37 16.72
N LEU A 172 -4.16 1.54 15.86
CA LEU A 172 -5.05 0.46 16.29
C LEU A 172 -4.32 -0.60 17.12
N ILE A 173 -3.12 -1.04 16.68
CA ILE A 173 -2.35 -2.01 17.46
C ILE A 173 -1.88 -1.42 18.79
N SER A 174 -1.44 -0.15 18.82
CA SER A 174 -1.10 0.50 20.09
C SER A 174 -2.30 0.64 21.01
N SER A 175 -3.50 0.96 20.50
CA SER A 175 -4.73 0.98 21.31
C SER A 175 -5.10 -0.41 21.84
N TYR A 176 -4.95 -1.45 21.02
CA TYR A 176 -5.11 -2.85 21.42
C TYR A 176 -4.17 -3.24 22.57
N GLU A 177 -2.88 -2.89 22.48
CA GLU A 177 -1.90 -3.14 23.55
C GLU A 177 -2.24 -2.36 24.82
N VAL A 178 -2.64 -1.09 24.70
CA VAL A 178 -3.05 -0.28 25.86
C VAL A 178 -4.27 -0.90 26.54
N TYR A 179 -5.25 -1.35 25.77
CA TYR A 179 -6.43 -2.05 26.29
C TYR A 179 -6.03 -3.30 27.07
N GLU A 180 -5.16 -4.14 26.50
CA GLU A 180 -4.67 -5.35 27.18
C GLU A 180 -3.85 -5.05 28.43
N ALA A 181 -3.01 -4.01 28.40
CA ALA A 181 -2.24 -3.58 29.57
C ALA A 181 -3.17 -3.14 30.71
N ILE A 182 -4.13 -2.27 30.43
CA ILE A 182 -5.08 -1.77 31.44
C ILE A 182 -5.89 -2.94 32.03
N ARG A 183 -6.37 -3.85 31.17
CA ARG A 183 -7.11 -5.04 31.61
C ARG A 183 -6.30 -5.94 32.55
N ARG A 184 -4.97 -5.97 32.40
CA ARG A 184 -4.04 -6.74 33.23
C ARG A 184 -3.49 -5.95 34.43
N GLY A 185 -3.98 -4.73 34.68
CA GLY A 185 -3.50 -3.86 35.76
C GLY A 185 -2.10 -3.28 35.52
N ILE A 186 -1.61 -3.29 34.27
CA ILE A 186 -0.30 -2.77 33.89
C ILE A 186 -0.43 -1.25 33.67
N LYS A 187 0.41 -0.48 34.37
CA LYS A 187 0.46 0.98 34.22
C LYS A 187 1.00 1.37 32.84
N VAL A 188 0.28 2.22 32.14
CA VAL A 188 0.64 2.68 30.80
C VAL A 188 1.03 4.17 30.84
N PRO A 189 2.19 4.57 30.29
CA PRO A 189 2.55 5.97 30.23
C PRO A 189 1.57 6.75 29.34
N PHE A 190 1.18 7.95 29.79
CA PHE A 190 0.33 8.84 29.00
C PHE A 190 1.04 9.30 27.72
N ARG A 191 2.29 9.75 27.86
CA ARG A 191 3.23 10.04 26.76
C ARG A 191 4.54 9.33 27.06
N LYS A 192 5.13 8.71 26.03
CA LYS A 192 6.47 8.13 26.08
C LYS A 192 7.35 8.90 25.10
N ALA A 193 8.56 9.24 25.54
CA ALA A 193 9.60 9.86 24.72
C ALA A 193 10.91 9.21 25.14
N ASP A 194 11.05 7.95 24.76
CA ASP A 194 12.18 7.11 25.11
C ASP A 194 13.21 7.23 24.00
N VAL A 195 14.00 8.29 24.13
CA VAL A 195 15.12 8.51 23.24
C VAL A 195 16.20 7.51 23.57
N GLU A 196 16.73 6.88 22.53
CA GLU A 196 17.84 5.96 22.66
C GLU A 196 19.00 6.63 23.41
N HIS A 197 19.58 5.90 24.36
CA HIS A 197 20.76 6.36 25.10
C HIS A 197 21.98 6.39 24.19
N VAL A 198 22.96 7.23 24.54
CA VAL A 198 24.24 7.25 23.81
C VAL A 198 24.92 5.89 23.94
N ARG A 199 25.16 5.23 22.81
CA ARG A 199 25.88 3.95 22.70
C ARG A 199 27.22 4.14 21.99
N LYS A 200 28.18 3.22 22.19
CA LYS A 200 29.42 3.24 21.41
C LYS A 200 29.11 2.90 19.95
N PHE A 201 29.83 3.52 19.02
CA PHE A 201 29.65 3.27 17.59
C PHE A 201 29.78 1.79 17.21
N ALA A 202 30.72 1.07 17.82
CA ALA A 202 30.90 -0.37 17.57
C ALA A 202 29.67 -1.20 17.99
N ASP A 203 29.02 -0.84 19.11
CA ASP A 203 27.82 -1.52 19.59
C ASP A 203 26.63 -1.24 18.66
N LEU A 204 26.50 0.01 18.19
CA LEU A 204 25.51 0.39 17.18
C LEU A 204 25.69 -0.38 15.87
N GLN A 205 26.91 -0.44 15.35
CA GLN A 205 27.22 -1.15 14.10
C GLN A 205 26.96 -2.67 14.21
N ALA A 206 27.15 -3.24 15.40
CA ALA A 206 26.86 -4.65 15.66
C ALA A 206 25.35 -4.93 15.78
N ALA A 207 24.60 -4.06 16.45
CA ALA A 207 23.19 -4.26 16.78
C ALA A 207 22.22 -3.77 15.70
N ASP A 208 22.45 -2.57 15.18
CA ASP A 208 21.60 -1.91 14.18
C ASP A 208 22.00 -2.35 12.76
N ARG A 209 21.58 -3.57 12.45
CA ARG A 209 21.58 -4.07 11.08
C ARG A 209 20.12 -4.16 10.66
N GLY A 210 19.79 -3.66 9.48
CA GLY A 210 18.46 -3.82 8.89
C GLY A 210 18.10 -5.28 8.58
N GLY A 211 16.99 -5.48 7.87
CA GLY A 211 16.62 -6.81 7.36
C GLY A 211 17.68 -7.36 6.39
N MET A 212 17.81 -8.69 6.34
CA MET A 212 18.75 -9.33 5.42
C MET A 212 18.25 -9.17 3.98
N MET A 213 19.16 -8.87 3.05
CA MET A 213 18.87 -8.88 1.62
C MET A 213 19.95 -9.64 0.88
N PHE A 214 19.56 -10.53 -0.02
CA PHE A 214 20.47 -11.15 -0.97
C PHE A 214 20.34 -10.43 -2.30
N GLN A 215 21.43 -9.84 -2.75
CA GLN A 215 21.51 -9.11 -4.01
C GLN A 215 20.99 -9.99 -5.17
N PRO A 216 19.93 -9.59 -5.91
CA PRO A 216 19.43 -10.41 -7.00
C PRO A 216 20.46 -10.48 -8.13
N VAL A 217 20.51 -11.62 -8.80
CA VAL A 217 21.22 -11.75 -10.08
C VAL A 217 20.28 -11.28 -11.19
N PRO A 218 20.61 -10.19 -11.92
CA PRO A 218 19.77 -9.73 -13.02
C PRO A 218 19.65 -10.80 -14.11
N GLY A 219 18.44 -11.02 -14.61
CA GLY A 219 18.20 -12.00 -15.65
C GLY A 219 16.74 -12.43 -15.77
N VAL A 220 16.50 -13.34 -16.71
CA VAL A 220 15.21 -14.01 -16.92
C VAL A 220 15.36 -15.46 -16.48
N TYR A 221 14.48 -15.88 -15.57
CA TYR A 221 14.49 -17.21 -14.98
C TYR A 221 13.13 -17.86 -15.16
N GLY A 222 13.11 -19.15 -15.51
CA GLY A 222 11.91 -19.97 -15.52
C GLY A 222 11.85 -20.89 -14.29
N ASN A 223 10.64 -21.34 -13.93
CA ASN A 223 10.39 -22.28 -12.83
C ASN A 223 11.03 -21.81 -11.51
N VAL A 224 10.56 -20.67 -11.00
CA VAL A 224 11.08 -20.07 -9.77
C VAL A 224 9.99 -20.06 -8.71
N ASP A 225 10.32 -20.43 -7.49
CA ASP A 225 9.41 -20.33 -6.36
C ASP A 225 9.82 -19.15 -5.45
N GLU A 226 8.85 -18.32 -5.09
CA GLU A 226 8.99 -17.35 -3.99
C GLU A 226 8.49 -18.00 -2.71
N ILE A 227 9.40 -18.15 -1.75
CA ILE A 227 9.11 -18.68 -0.43
C ILE A 227 8.99 -17.50 0.54
N ASP A 228 7.83 -17.32 1.17
CA ASP A 228 7.50 -16.16 2.02
C ASP A 228 7.02 -16.58 3.42
N PHE A 229 7.54 -15.92 4.46
CA PHE A 229 7.14 -16.17 5.84
C PHE A 229 5.85 -15.44 6.21
N THR A 230 4.82 -16.19 6.58
CA THR A 230 3.53 -15.59 6.99
C THR A 230 3.67 -14.85 8.32
N SER A 231 3.62 -13.51 8.27
CA SER A 231 3.71 -12.65 9.45
C SER A 231 5.00 -12.90 10.25
N MET A 232 6.14 -12.91 9.55
CA MET A 232 7.45 -13.28 10.11
C MET A 232 7.75 -12.56 11.42
N TYR A 233 7.69 -11.23 11.44
CA TYR A 233 8.08 -10.43 12.61
C TYR A 233 7.20 -10.64 13.85
N PRO A 234 5.86 -10.56 13.77
CA PRO A 234 5.00 -10.96 14.89
C PRO A 234 5.26 -12.39 15.36
N SER A 235 5.49 -13.33 14.44
CA SER A 235 5.75 -14.71 14.81
C SER A 235 7.10 -14.87 15.52
N ILE A 236 8.12 -14.09 15.14
CA ILE A 236 9.40 -13.97 15.86
C ILE A 236 9.18 -13.42 17.27
N ILE A 237 8.39 -12.35 17.42
CA ILE A 237 8.10 -11.75 18.73
C ILE A 237 7.47 -12.78 19.67
N VAL A 238 6.45 -13.49 19.19
CA VAL A 238 5.74 -14.52 19.97
C VAL A 238 6.65 -15.71 20.27
N LYS A 239 7.33 -16.26 19.24
CA LYS A 239 8.15 -17.47 19.38
C LYS A 239 9.34 -17.29 20.31
N PHE A 240 10.01 -16.14 20.23
CA PHE A 240 11.21 -15.86 21.02
C PHE A 240 10.93 -15.00 22.25
N ASN A 241 9.65 -14.84 22.63
CA ASN A 241 9.21 -14.12 23.81
C ASN A 241 9.80 -12.70 23.91
N LEU A 242 9.83 -11.95 22.80
CA LEU A 242 10.52 -10.66 22.73
C LEU A 242 9.63 -9.52 23.25
N SER A 243 10.05 -8.88 24.34
CA SER A 243 9.35 -7.77 24.98
C SER A 243 10.37 -6.93 25.79
N PRO A 244 10.11 -5.64 26.11
CA PRO A 244 11.09 -4.82 26.83
C PRO A 244 11.59 -5.44 28.15
N GLU A 245 10.71 -6.11 28.90
CA GLU A 245 11.02 -6.77 30.17
C GLU A 245 11.73 -8.12 30.03
N THR A 246 11.69 -8.75 28.85
CA THR A 246 12.35 -10.04 28.61
C THR A 246 13.77 -9.89 28.09
N LEU A 247 14.18 -8.68 27.71
CA LEU A 247 15.56 -8.38 27.29
C LEU A 247 16.61 -8.75 28.35
N TYR A 248 16.28 -8.56 29.63
CA TYR A 248 17.16 -8.89 30.75
C TYR A 248 16.64 -10.06 31.62
N CYS A 249 15.37 -10.43 31.46
CA CYS A 249 14.73 -11.51 32.19
C CYS A 249 14.00 -12.46 31.21
N PRO A 250 14.73 -13.29 30.45
CA PRO A 250 14.17 -14.07 29.34
C PRO A 250 13.12 -15.09 29.79
N ASP A 251 13.20 -15.56 31.04
CA ASP A 251 12.27 -16.54 31.62
C ASP A 251 10.92 -15.92 32.01
N ARG A 252 10.81 -14.58 32.04
CA ARG A 252 9.56 -13.89 32.33
C ARG A 252 8.65 -13.93 31.11
N GLU A 253 7.35 -14.11 31.31
CA GLU A 253 6.38 -13.97 30.22
C GLU A 253 6.40 -12.53 29.66
N GLY A 254 6.66 -12.41 28.36
CA GLY A 254 6.69 -11.14 27.64
C GLY A 254 5.28 -10.64 27.34
N PHE A 255 4.99 -9.41 27.75
CA PHE A 255 3.76 -8.69 27.45
C PHE A 255 3.49 -8.64 25.95
N LEU A 256 4.45 -8.22 25.12
CA LEU A 256 4.25 -8.16 23.67
C LEU A 256 3.98 -9.53 23.06
N ALA A 257 4.73 -10.55 23.46
CA ALA A 257 4.54 -11.92 22.98
C ALA A 257 3.14 -12.46 23.33
N SER A 258 2.71 -12.29 24.59
CA SER A 258 1.40 -12.74 25.06
C SER A 258 0.22 -11.98 24.42
N VAL A 259 0.42 -10.71 24.07
CA VAL A 259 -0.60 -9.85 23.44
C VAL A 259 -0.69 -10.11 21.93
N LEU A 260 0.43 -10.32 21.24
CA LEU A 260 0.42 -10.59 19.80
C LEU A 260 0.05 -12.03 19.44
N GLY A 261 0.29 -12.99 20.33
CA GLY A 261 -0.02 -14.41 20.11
C GLY A 261 -1.45 -14.66 19.61
N PRO A 262 -2.49 -14.18 20.32
CA PRO A 262 -3.88 -14.32 19.88
C PRO A 262 -4.16 -13.72 18.49
N LEU A 263 -3.57 -12.56 18.16
CA LEU A 263 -3.75 -11.94 16.84
C LEU A 263 -3.07 -12.74 15.73
N VAL A 264 -1.89 -13.32 15.99
CA VAL A 264 -1.20 -14.20 15.04
C VAL A 264 -2.02 -15.45 14.77
N THR A 265 -2.58 -16.07 15.81
CA THR A 265 -3.47 -17.24 15.68
C THR A 265 -4.72 -16.90 14.88
N LEU A 266 -5.40 -15.81 15.22
CA LEU A 266 -6.59 -15.34 14.53
C LEU A 266 -6.31 -15.00 13.06
N ARG A 267 -5.16 -14.41 12.76
CA ARG A 267 -4.72 -14.15 11.39
C ARG A 267 -4.50 -15.44 10.62
N ARG A 268 -3.86 -16.46 11.21
CA ARG A 268 -3.68 -17.77 10.57
C ARG A 268 -5.02 -18.43 10.25
N GLU A 269 -5.96 -18.36 11.19
CA GLU A 269 -7.32 -18.89 11.01
C GLU A 269 -8.06 -18.18 9.87
N THR A 270 -8.15 -16.86 9.92
CA THR A 270 -8.86 -16.05 8.91
C THR A 270 -8.20 -16.15 7.54
N LYS A 271 -6.87 -16.21 7.46
CA LYS A 271 -6.12 -16.47 6.22
C LYS A 271 -6.44 -17.85 5.63
N LYS A 272 -6.67 -18.87 6.46
CA LYS A 272 -7.11 -20.20 5.99
C LYS A 272 -8.54 -20.15 5.47
N ARG A 273 -9.46 -19.55 6.24
CA ARG A 273 -10.89 -19.48 5.89
C ARG A 273 -11.18 -18.55 4.70
N ARG A 274 -10.34 -17.54 4.42
CA ARG A 274 -10.51 -16.69 3.24
C ARG A 274 -10.42 -17.47 1.92
N LYS A 275 -9.74 -18.63 1.92
CA LYS A 275 -9.64 -19.51 0.74
C LYS A 275 -10.99 -20.15 0.39
N THR A 276 -11.88 -20.29 1.36
CA THR A 276 -13.22 -20.89 1.18
C THR A 276 -14.34 -19.85 1.19
N SER A 277 -14.16 -18.70 1.84
CA SER A 277 -15.17 -17.64 1.91
C SER A 277 -14.56 -16.25 1.87
N HIS A 278 -15.02 -15.43 0.92
CA HIS A 278 -14.53 -14.06 0.74
C HIS A 278 -14.84 -13.15 1.95
N ARG A 279 -15.81 -13.51 2.81
CA ARG A 279 -16.15 -12.77 4.04
C ARG A 279 -14.94 -12.52 4.94
N TYR A 280 -13.99 -13.46 5.02
CA TYR A 280 -12.81 -13.32 5.86
C TYR A 280 -11.68 -12.49 5.23
N ALA A 281 -11.79 -12.12 3.95
CA ALA A 281 -10.74 -11.39 3.25
C ALA A 281 -10.44 -10.04 3.92
N GLY A 282 -11.49 -9.30 4.29
CA GLY A 282 -11.36 -8.01 4.96
C GLY A 282 -10.73 -8.11 6.36
N ILE A 283 -11.16 -9.11 7.15
CA ILE A 283 -10.62 -9.35 8.49
C ILE A 283 -9.14 -9.79 8.42
N ASP A 284 -8.80 -10.73 7.53
CA ASP A 284 -7.40 -11.14 7.33
C ASP A 284 -6.54 -9.95 6.89
N SER A 285 -7.00 -9.15 5.93
CA SER A 285 -6.29 -7.96 5.46
C SER A 285 -6.04 -6.96 6.60
N LEU A 286 -7.05 -6.65 7.41
CA LEU A 286 -6.90 -5.82 8.60
C LEU A 286 -5.82 -6.39 9.55
N LEU A 287 -5.93 -7.67 9.90
CA LEU A 287 -4.99 -8.31 10.82
C LEU A 287 -3.58 -8.29 10.26
N LYS A 288 -3.40 -8.42 8.94
CA LYS A 288 -2.11 -8.22 8.24
C LYS A 288 -1.54 -6.87 8.59
N TRP A 289 -2.35 -5.83 8.38
CA TRP A 289 -1.93 -4.45 8.51
C TRP A 289 -1.68 -4.06 9.97
N MET A 290 -2.45 -4.57 10.92
CA MET A 290 -2.14 -4.38 12.34
C MET A 290 -0.81 -5.05 12.70
N LEU A 291 -0.63 -6.31 12.31
CA LEU A 291 0.55 -7.11 12.67
C LEU A 291 1.84 -6.68 11.97
N VAL A 292 1.80 -6.26 10.70
CA VAL A 292 2.99 -5.75 10.00
C VAL A 292 3.54 -4.48 10.65
N THR A 293 2.68 -3.70 11.32
CA THR A 293 3.13 -2.50 12.03
C THR A 293 3.85 -2.81 13.35
N CYS A 294 3.71 -4.04 13.88
CA CYS A 294 4.33 -4.47 15.14
C CYS A 294 5.86 -4.32 15.13
N PHE A 295 6.49 -4.62 13.99
CA PHE A 295 7.94 -4.48 13.86
C PHE A 295 8.39 -3.01 13.95
N GLY A 296 7.81 -2.15 13.12
CA GLY A 296 8.25 -0.76 13.00
C GLY A 296 7.98 0.10 14.24
N TYR A 297 6.94 -0.22 15.04
CA TYR A 297 6.67 0.57 16.24
C TYR A 297 7.60 0.21 17.40
N THR A 298 8.17 -1.01 17.47
CA THR A 298 9.14 -1.34 18.53
C THR A 298 10.39 -0.44 18.47
N GLY A 299 10.80 0.01 17.30
CA GLY A 299 11.88 1.00 17.14
C GLY A 299 11.44 2.47 17.25
N TYR A 300 10.15 2.75 17.50
CA TYR A 300 9.63 4.12 17.55
C TYR A 300 9.73 4.69 18.96
N LYS A 301 10.48 5.78 19.15
CA LYS A 301 10.70 6.43 20.46
C LYS A 301 9.43 6.79 21.26
N ASN A 302 8.29 7.00 20.59
CA ASN A 302 7.03 7.34 21.27
C ASN A 302 6.07 6.13 21.41
N ALA A 303 6.49 4.93 20.99
CA ALA A 303 5.73 3.71 21.18
C ALA A 303 5.68 3.32 22.65
N LYS A 304 4.48 3.20 23.22
CA LYS A 304 4.27 2.93 24.66
C LYS A 304 4.98 1.67 25.15
N PHE A 305 4.92 0.59 24.36
CA PHE A 305 5.56 -0.69 24.63
C PHE A 305 6.77 -0.97 23.71
N GLY A 306 7.16 0.01 22.89
CA GLY A 306 8.32 -0.12 22.00
C GLY A 306 9.63 0.13 22.75
N ARG A 307 10.69 -0.52 22.31
CA ARG A 307 12.06 -0.33 22.80
C ARG A 307 13.02 -0.76 21.69
N ILE A 308 14.03 0.07 21.40
CA ILE A 308 14.90 -0.13 20.23
C ILE A 308 15.67 -1.46 20.29
N GLU A 309 16.08 -1.90 21.47
CA GLU A 309 16.78 -3.17 21.65
C GLU A 309 15.87 -4.38 21.33
N VAL A 310 14.56 -4.26 21.51
CA VAL A 310 13.59 -5.27 21.05
C VAL A 310 13.54 -5.30 19.53
N HIS A 311 13.53 -4.13 18.87
CA HIS A 311 13.57 -4.01 17.41
C HIS A 311 14.83 -4.66 16.82
N GLU A 312 15.99 -4.40 17.42
CA GLU A 312 17.27 -4.99 17.03
C GLU A 312 17.26 -6.52 17.24
N ALA A 313 16.71 -7.00 18.36
CA ALA A 313 16.58 -8.43 18.63
C ALA A 313 15.68 -9.13 17.59
N ILE A 314 14.56 -8.51 17.22
CA ILE A 314 13.67 -9.01 16.17
C ILE A 314 14.42 -9.09 14.84
N THR A 315 15.11 -8.01 14.45
CA THR A 315 15.82 -7.96 13.17
C THR A 315 16.96 -8.96 13.12
N ARG A 316 17.70 -9.15 14.23
CA ARG A 316 18.71 -10.20 14.36
C ARG A 316 18.12 -11.58 14.10
N ARG A 317 17.01 -11.93 14.76
CA ARG A 317 16.34 -13.23 14.53
C ARG A 317 15.85 -13.38 13.09
N SER A 318 15.31 -12.32 12.49
CA SER A 318 14.91 -12.33 11.08
C SER A 318 16.08 -12.64 10.14
N ARG A 319 17.26 -12.03 10.35
CA ARG A 319 18.46 -12.35 9.57
C ARG A 319 18.93 -13.79 9.77
N GLU A 320 18.98 -14.26 11.02
CA GLU A 320 19.37 -15.65 11.33
C GLU A 320 18.45 -16.65 10.63
N ILE A 321 17.14 -16.41 10.68
CA ILE A 321 16.15 -17.25 10.00
C ILE A 321 16.35 -17.23 8.49
N LEU A 322 16.51 -16.06 7.87
CA LEU A 322 16.67 -15.99 6.41
C LEU A 322 17.98 -16.65 5.94
N MET A 323 19.07 -16.50 6.70
CA MET A 323 20.33 -17.21 6.45
C MET A 323 20.15 -18.73 6.56
N GLN A 324 19.50 -19.21 7.62
CA GLN A 324 19.21 -20.63 7.76
C GLN A 324 18.32 -21.16 6.63
N THR A 325 17.31 -20.39 6.20
CA THR A 325 16.46 -20.75 5.07
C THR A 325 17.26 -20.86 3.78
N LYS A 326 18.18 -19.93 3.51
CA LYS A 326 19.11 -20.00 2.39
C LYS A 326 19.97 -21.27 2.45
N ASP A 327 20.57 -21.56 3.61
CA ASP A 327 21.45 -22.73 3.76
C ASP A 327 20.68 -24.04 3.56
N ILE A 328 19.44 -24.14 4.05
CA ILE A 328 18.56 -25.29 3.82
C ILE A 328 18.23 -25.44 2.33
N ALA A 329 17.90 -24.33 1.65
CA ALA A 329 17.60 -24.34 0.22
C ALA A 329 18.80 -24.82 -0.61
N GLU A 330 19.98 -24.24 -0.39
CA GLU A 330 21.20 -24.61 -1.12
C GLU A 330 21.64 -26.05 -0.82
N SER A 331 21.53 -26.50 0.43
CA SER A 331 21.80 -27.89 0.81
C SER A 331 20.81 -28.88 0.18
N GLY A 332 19.58 -28.42 -0.09
CA GLY A 332 18.56 -29.16 -0.83
C GLY A 332 18.72 -29.10 -2.35
N GLY A 333 19.79 -28.48 -2.87
CA GLY A 333 20.08 -28.39 -4.30
C GLY A 333 19.39 -27.23 -5.03
N PHE A 334 18.72 -26.32 -4.32
CA PHE A 334 18.12 -25.13 -4.91
C PHE A 334 19.18 -24.06 -5.17
N CYS A 335 19.00 -23.30 -6.26
CA CYS A 335 19.73 -22.07 -6.50
C CYS A 335 18.94 -20.89 -5.91
N VAL A 336 19.54 -20.16 -4.98
CA VAL A 336 18.94 -18.95 -4.39
C VAL A 336 19.24 -17.76 -5.31
N LEU A 337 18.20 -17.20 -5.92
CA LEU A 337 18.32 -16.12 -6.90
C LEU A 337 18.28 -14.74 -6.25
N HIS A 338 17.49 -14.61 -5.18
CA HIS A 338 17.22 -13.36 -4.52
C HIS A 338 16.62 -13.61 -3.12
N GLY A 339 16.70 -12.64 -2.23
CA GLY A 339 15.92 -12.62 -0.99
C GLY A 339 15.79 -11.21 -0.45
N ILE A 340 14.63 -10.91 0.09
CA ILE A 340 14.31 -9.62 0.69
C ILE A 340 13.62 -9.90 2.00
N VAL A 341 14.31 -9.65 3.11
CA VAL A 341 13.74 -9.61 4.45
C VAL A 341 13.09 -10.94 4.88
N ASP A 342 11.81 -11.13 4.55
CA ASP A 342 10.95 -12.25 4.93
C ASP A 342 10.65 -13.22 3.78
N CYS A 343 11.27 -13.03 2.61
CA CYS A 343 11.08 -13.91 1.47
C CYS A 343 12.39 -14.25 0.72
N LEU A 344 12.37 -15.38 0.01
CA LEU A 344 13.47 -15.94 -0.77
C LEU A 344 12.96 -16.46 -2.12
N TRP A 345 13.62 -16.09 -3.23
CA TRP A 345 13.37 -16.67 -4.55
C TRP A 345 14.37 -17.78 -4.81
N VAL A 346 13.85 -18.96 -5.10
CA VAL A 346 14.64 -20.17 -5.31
C VAL A 346 14.27 -20.84 -6.63
N GLN A 347 15.26 -21.42 -7.29
CA GLN A 347 15.10 -22.22 -8.49
C GLN A 347 15.53 -23.65 -8.21
N GLY A 348 14.62 -24.61 -8.36
CA GLY A 348 14.86 -26.02 -8.04
C GLY A 348 13.58 -26.86 -8.14
N THR A 349 13.63 -28.10 -7.69
CA THR A 349 12.48 -29.03 -7.70
C THR A 349 12.08 -29.41 -6.27
N ALA A 350 10.81 -29.76 -6.09
CA ALA A 350 10.23 -30.17 -4.79
C ALA A 350 10.22 -29.06 -3.71
N VAL A 351 9.70 -27.88 -4.06
CA VAL A 351 9.55 -26.73 -3.13
C VAL A 351 8.78 -27.07 -1.85
N ASP A 352 7.80 -27.99 -1.91
CA ASP A 352 7.04 -28.41 -0.74
C ASP A 352 7.93 -29.06 0.33
N ILE A 353 8.92 -29.85 -0.08
CA ILE A 353 9.90 -30.47 0.83
C ILE A 353 10.78 -29.40 1.48
N LEU A 354 11.17 -28.38 0.70
CA LEU A 354 11.92 -27.23 1.22
C LEU A 354 11.09 -26.44 2.24
N CYS A 355 9.84 -26.12 1.92
CA CYS A 355 8.92 -25.44 2.84
C CYS A 355 8.75 -26.24 4.13
N ASP A 356 8.56 -27.56 4.07
CA ASP A 356 8.45 -28.42 5.24
C ASP A 356 9.74 -28.45 6.07
N ALA A 357 10.91 -28.53 5.43
CA ALA A 357 12.20 -28.48 6.12
C ALA A 357 12.40 -27.15 6.84
N VAL A 358 12.08 -26.03 6.18
CA VAL A 358 12.15 -24.68 6.77
C VAL A 358 11.14 -24.53 7.91
N ASN A 359 9.90 -24.99 7.74
CA ASN A 359 8.87 -24.98 8.78
C ASN A 359 9.33 -25.77 10.02
N ARG A 360 9.87 -26.99 9.84
CA ARG A 360 10.41 -27.81 10.94
C ARG A 360 11.58 -27.15 11.65
N LYS A 361 12.53 -26.58 10.90
CA LYS A 361 13.75 -25.99 11.47
C LYS A 361 13.50 -24.66 12.16
N THR A 362 12.74 -23.78 11.51
CA THR A 362 12.49 -22.41 11.98
C THR A 362 11.28 -22.30 12.88
N GLY A 363 10.36 -23.27 12.86
CA GLY A 363 9.05 -23.25 13.54
C GLY A 363 8.15 -22.07 13.15
N LEU A 364 8.42 -21.43 12.02
CA LEU A 364 7.61 -20.37 11.45
C LEU A 364 6.88 -20.92 10.22
N CYS A 365 5.71 -20.36 9.90
CA CYS A 365 4.92 -20.80 8.77
C CYS A 365 5.38 -20.11 7.48
N VAL A 366 5.76 -20.93 6.51
CA VAL A 366 6.20 -20.55 5.19
C VAL A 366 5.17 -20.96 4.15
N GLU A 367 4.96 -20.10 3.16
CA GLU A 367 4.17 -20.39 1.96
C GLU A 367 5.04 -20.22 0.72
N SER A 368 4.67 -20.89 -0.38
CA SER A 368 5.32 -20.75 -1.68
C SER A 368 4.35 -20.19 -2.72
N GLU A 369 4.89 -19.43 -3.66
CA GLU A 369 4.20 -18.93 -4.85
C GLU A 369 5.07 -19.21 -6.08
N HIS A 370 4.52 -19.94 -7.05
CA HIS A 370 5.28 -20.41 -8.22
C HIS A 370 5.20 -19.42 -9.39
N PHE A 371 6.36 -19.13 -9.97
CA PHE A 371 6.54 -18.35 -11.18
C PHE A 371 6.93 -19.25 -12.34
N ASP A 372 6.11 -19.21 -13.38
CA ASP A 372 6.43 -19.77 -14.68
C ASP A 372 7.70 -19.09 -15.24
N TRP A 373 7.77 -17.77 -15.12
CA TRP A 373 8.98 -16.99 -15.35
C TRP A 373 9.00 -15.70 -14.53
N ILE A 374 10.21 -15.22 -14.23
CA ILE A 374 10.46 -13.97 -13.52
C ILE A 374 11.68 -13.25 -14.11
N VAL A 375 11.62 -11.92 -14.12
CA VAL A 375 12.67 -11.03 -14.62
C VAL A 375 13.17 -10.17 -13.46
N PHE A 376 14.45 -10.31 -13.11
CA PHE A 376 15.14 -9.43 -12.17
C PHE A 376 15.88 -8.34 -12.94
N LEU A 377 15.53 -7.08 -12.67
CA LEU A 377 16.07 -5.94 -13.41
C LEU A 377 17.43 -5.50 -12.87
N PRO A 378 18.31 -4.97 -13.74
CA PRO A 378 19.58 -4.40 -13.31
C PRO A 378 19.41 -2.94 -12.86
N LEU A 379 20.31 -2.52 -12.00
CA LEU A 379 20.67 -1.14 -11.73
C LEU A 379 21.66 -0.65 -12.78
N ARG A 380 22.00 0.64 -12.74
CA ARG A 380 22.93 1.26 -13.70
C ARG A 380 24.35 0.69 -13.63
N ASP A 381 24.75 0.23 -12.45
CA ASP A 381 26.04 -0.42 -12.19
C ASP A 381 26.06 -1.91 -12.56
N GLY A 382 24.94 -2.45 -13.06
CA GLY A 382 24.80 -3.85 -13.45
C GLY A 382 24.43 -4.81 -12.31
N LEU A 383 24.37 -4.35 -11.06
CA LEU A 383 23.83 -5.14 -9.95
C LEU A 383 22.31 -5.27 -10.08
N GLY A 384 21.70 -6.29 -9.47
CA GLY A 384 20.24 -6.41 -9.44
C GLY A 384 19.53 -5.32 -8.63
N ALA A 385 18.39 -4.87 -9.12
CA ALA A 385 17.50 -4.00 -8.36
C ALA A 385 16.73 -4.86 -7.34
N TYR A 386 17.00 -4.70 -6.05
CA TYR A 386 16.30 -5.44 -4.97
C TYR A 386 14.78 -5.42 -5.13
N ASN A 387 14.19 -4.28 -5.49
CA ASN A 387 12.73 -4.15 -5.64
C ASN A 387 12.29 -4.06 -7.11
N GLY A 388 13.15 -4.36 -8.08
CA GLY A 388 12.87 -4.24 -9.51
C GLY A 388 12.73 -5.60 -10.15
N TYR A 389 11.51 -6.12 -10.18
CA TYR A 389 11.23 -7.41 -10.84
C TYR A 389 9.78 -7.52 -11.28
N TYR A 390 9.52 -8.39 -12.24
CA TYR A 390 8.17 -8.77 -12.64
C TYR A 390 8.16 -10.20 -13.18
N GLY A 391 7.05 -10.91 -13.04
CA GLY A 391 6.95 -12.31 -13.46
C GLY A 391 5.52 -12.80 -13.53
N ARG A 392 5.31 -13.86 -14.32
CA ARG A 392 4.03 -14.55 -14.45
C ARG A 392 3.95 -15.67 -13.42
N LEU A 393 2.88 -15.69 -12.65
CA LEU A 393 2.53 -16.76 -11.73
C LEU A 393 1.85 -17.91 -12.46
N SER A 394 1.84 -19.11 -11.90
CA SER A 394 1.19 -20.26 -12.54
C SER A 394 -0.31 -20.09 -12.78
N ASP A 395 -0.99 -19.26 -11.98
CA ASP A 395 -2.40 -18.89 -12.20
C ASP A 395 -2.62 -17.95 -13.40
N GLY A 396 -1.54 -17.46 -14.02
CA GLY A 396 -1.54 -16.57 -15.16
C GLY A 396 -1.54 -15.08 -14.83
N SER A 397 -1.64 -14.72 -13.56
CA SER A 397 -1.48 -13.34 -13.13
C SER A 397 -0.01 -12.90 -13.18
N VAL A 398 0.22 -11.59 -13.28
CA VAL A 398 1.58 -11.00 -13.31
C VAL A 398 1.85 -10.26 -12.01
N LYS A 399 2.89 -10.69 -11.29
CA LYS A 399 3.39 -9.97 -10.12
C LYS A 399 4.43 -8.95 -10.56
N VAL A 400 4.29 -7.71 -10.08
CA VAL A 400 5.11 -6.57 -10.51
C VAL A 400 5.66 -5.80 -9.31
N ARG A 401 6.95 -5.49 -9.30
CA ARG A 401 7.62 -4.63 -8.30
C ARG A 401 8.58 -3.64 -8.96
N GLY A 402 8.57 -2.41 -8.44
CA GLY A 402 9.58 -1.40 -8.72
C GLY A 402 9.59 -0.79 -10.10
N ILE A 403 8.74 -1.21 -11.04
CA ILE A 403 8.62 -0.63 -12.40
C ILE A 403 7.46 0.37 -12.52
N ALA A 404 7.41 1.11 -13.63
CA ALA A 404 6.47 2.19 -13.90
C ALA A 404 4.99 1.83 -13.62
N ALA A 405 4.54 0.63 -13.98
CA ALA A 405 3.18 0.11 -13.85
C ALA A 405 2.67 0.14 -12.39
N ARG A 406 3.58 0.08 -11.41
CA ARG A 406 3.24 0.08 -9.98
C ARG A 406 3.69 1.33 -9.22
N ARG A 407 4.55 2.17 -9.81
CA ARG A 407 4.97 3.42 -9.18
C ARG A 407 3.80 4.41 -9.15
N HIS A 408 3.64 5.12 -8.04
CA HIS A 408 2.50 6.00 -7.78
C HIS A 408 2.63 7.37 -8.47
N ASP A 409 3.86 7.73 -8.83
CA ASP A 409 4.21 8.95 -9.53
C ASP A 409 4.35 8.76 -11.06
N THR A 410 4.07 7.55 -11.55
CA THR A 410 3.95 7.29 -12.99
C THR A 410 2.59 7.81 -13.50
N PRO A 411 2.58 8.62 -14.58
CA PRO A 411 1.34 9.02 -15.24
C PRO A 411 0.53 7.83 -15.75
N GLU A 412 -0.80 7.96 -15.73
CA GLU A 412 -1.69 6.85 -16.08
C GLU A 412 -1.46 6.35 -17.50
N TYR A 413 -1.25 7.26 -18.47
CA TYR A 413 -0.91 6.90 -19.85
C TYR A 413 0.29 5.93 -19.95
N ILE A 414 1.34 6.19 -19.18
CA ILE A 414 2.57 5.38 -19.17
C ILE A 414 2.34 4.07 -18.40
N ARG A 415 1.53 4.12 -17.34
CA ARG A 415 1.12 2.95 -16.56
C ARG A 415 0.36 1.97 -17.46
N THR A 416 -0.65 2.44 -18.18
CA THR A 416 -1.47 1.64 -19.11
C THR A 416 -0.60 1.01 -20.19
N MET A 417 0.30 1.78 -20.83
CA MET A 417 1.25 1.23 -21.81
C MET A 417 2.04 0.04 -21.22
N GLN A 418 2.62 0.19 -20.03
CA GLN A 418 3.41 -0.87 -19.44
C GLN A 418 2.54 -2.06 -18.98
N GLN A 419 1.31 -1.82 -18.54
CA GLN A 419 0.34 -2.88 -18.21
C GLN A 419 -0.08 -3.68 -19.45
N ASP A 420 -0.36 -3.02 -20.58
CA ASP A 420 -0.71 -3.68 -21.84
C ASP A 420 0.44 -4.57 -22.34
N MET A 421 1.68 -4.11 -22.22
CA MET A 421 2.87 -4.93 -22.50
C MET A 421 2.93 -6.16 -21.60
N LEU A 422 2.74 -5.98 -20.29
CA LEU A 422 2.75 -7.09 -19.33
C LEU A 422 1.60 -8.07 -19.56
N ALA A 423 0.43 -7.60 -19.99
CA ALA A 423 -0.70 -8.46 -20.35
C ALA A 423 -0.38 -9.35 -21.55
N ILE A 424 0.30 -8.82 -22.57
CA ILE A 424 0.79 -9.62 -23.69
C ILE A 424 1.86 -10.61 -23.21
N MET A 425 2.81 -10.17 -22.39
CA MET A 425 3.85 -11.05 -21.82
C MET A 425 3.26 -12.19 -20.99
N ALA A 426 2.17 -11.96 -20.27
CA ALA A 426 1.46 -12.96 -19.47
C ALA A 426 0.92 -14.15 -20.30
N THR A 427 0.81 -14.00 -21.63
CA THR A 427 0.39 -15.09 -22.51
C THR A 427 1.48 -16.15 -22.70
N ALA A 428 2.75 -15.80 -22.48
CA ALA A 428 3.88 -16.73 -22.52
C ALA A 428 4.02 -17.47 -21.18
N ARG A 429 4.09 -18.80 -21.21
CA ARG A 429 4.30 -19.67 -20.04
C ARG A 429 5.75 -20.03 -19.79
N THR A 430 6.63 -19.77 -20.75
CA THR A 430 8.06 -20.09 -20.62
C THR A 430 8.92 -18.91 -21.05
N PRO A 431 10.18 -18.81 -20.57
CA PRO A 431 11.12 -17.81 -21.08
C PRO A 431 11.32 -17.87 -22.61
N ALA A 432 11.22 -19.05 -23.22
CA ALA A 432 11.31 -19.20 -24.67
C ALA A 432 10.10 -18.60 -25.40
N GLU A 433 8.88 -18.83 -24.89
CA GLU A 433 7.67 -18.19 -25.40
C GLU A 433 7.69 -16.67 -25.19
N LEU A 434 8.30 -16.21 -24.09
CA LEU A 434 8.46 -14.79 -23.80
C LEU A 434 9.25 -14.09 -24.92
N GLY A 435 10.29 -14.73 -25.45
CA GLY A 435 11.02 -14.22 -26.61
C GLY A 435 10.14 -14.02 -27.86
N ARG A 436 9.13 -14.87 -28.08
CA ARG A 436 8.23 -14.82 -29.26
C ARG A 436 7.24 -13.66 -29.21
N VAL A 437 6.93 -13.13 -28.03
CA VAL A 437 6.01 -12.00 -27.85
C VAL A 437 6.70 -10.63 -27.88
N ARG A 438 8.01 -10.58 -28.19
CA ARG A 438 8.78 -9.33 -28.30
C ARG A 438 8.14 -8.32 -29.26
N GLU A 439 7.80 -8.74 -30.47
CA GLU A 439 7.23 -7.85 -31.50
C GLU A 439 5.87 -7.26 -31.12
N PRO A 440 4.85 -8.05 -30.68
CA PRO A 440 3.60 -7.46 -30.23
C PRO A 440 3.79 -6.50 -29.03
N VAL A 441 4.70 -6.82 -28.10
CA VAL A 441 5.05 -5.93 -26.97
C VAL A 441 5.70 -4.62 -27.44
N TYR A 442 6.62 -4.68 -28.40
CA TYR A 442 7.25 -3.50 -28.98
C TYR A 442 6.26 -2.62 -29.74
N ARG A 443 5.28 -3.21 -30.43
CA ARG A 443 4.20 -2.45 -31.10
C ARG A 443 3.38 -1.60 -30.12
N VAL A 444 3.13 -2.08 -28.89
CA VAL A 444 2.46 -1.28 -27.85
C VAL A 444 3.27 -0.03 -27.53
N TYR A 445 4.59 -0.16 -27.35
CA TYR A 445 5.48 0.99 -27.16
C TYR A 445 5.37 1.96 -28.33
N CYS A 446 5.57 1.49 -29.57
CA CYS A 446 5.51 2.30 -30.78
C CYS A 446 4.19 3.07 -30.92
N ASN A 447 3.07 2.43 -30.59
CA ASN A 447 1.76 3.07 -30.59
C ASN A 447 1.65 4.15 -29.51
N ALA A 448 2.13 3.89 -28.30
CA ALA A 448 2.17 4.90 -27.23
C ALA A 448 3.08 6.09 -27.59
N VAL A 449 4.21 5.85 -28.28
CA VAL A 449 5.06 6.93 -28.80
C VAL A 449 4.29 7.81 -29.77
N ARG A 450 3.64 7.17 -30.76
CA ARG A 450 2.93 7.85 -31.85
C ARG A 450 1.75 8.65 -31.33
N ASN A 451 1.05 8.12 -30.32
CA ASN A 451 -0.17 8.71 -29.78
C ASN A 451 0.09 9.71 -28.65
N LEU A 452 1.31 9.78 -28.10
CA LEU A 452 1.65 10.70 -27.01
C LEU A 452 1.28 12.16 -27.32
N PRO A 453 1.59 12.74 -28.51
CA PRO A 453 1.23 14.12 -28.82
C PRO A 453 -0.28 14.40 -28.83
N CYS A 454 -1.11 13.39 -29.07
CA CYS A 454 -2.57 13.49 -29.13
C CYS A 454 -3.25 13.16 -27.79
N THR A 455 -2.47 12.92 -26.73
CA THR A 455 -2.98 12.53 -25.42
C THR A 455 -3.46 13.75 -24.63
N THR A 456 -4.48 13.57 -23.79
CA THR A 456 -4.98 14.65 -22.93
C THR A 456 -4.05 14.90 -21.75
N PRO A 457 -3.80 16.17 -21.35
CA PRO A 457 -2.92 16.48 -20.23
C PRO A 457 -3.26 15.75 -18.91
N PRO A 458 -4.54 15.55 -18.50
CA PRO A 458 -4.85 14.80 -17.29
C PRO A 458 -4.34 13.35 -17.27
N ALA A 459 -4.30 12.67 -18.42
CA ALA A 459 -3.73 11.31 -18.52
C ALA A 459 -2.21 11.28 -18.25
N LEU A 460 -1.56 12.45 -18.32
CA LEU A 460 -0.14 12.67 -18.06
C LEU A 460 0.13 13.24 -16.65
N ALA A 461 -0.88 13.31 -15.78
CA ALA A 461 -0.74 13.83 -14.44
C ALA A 461 0.21 12.97 -13.59
N ILE A 462 1.14 13.64 -12.91
CA ILE A 462 2.05 13.05 -11.95
C ILE A 462 1.50 13.31 -10.56
N SER A 463 1.23 12.22 -9.84
CA SER A 463 0.68 12.22 -8.49
C SER A 463 1.80 12.11 -7.45
N ARG A 464 1.99 13.11 -6.60
CA ARG A 464 3.04 13.10 -5.57
C ARG A 464 2.55 13.54 -4.20
N ARG A 465 3.12 12.94 -3.17
CA ARG A 465 2.95 13.40 -1.78
C ARG A 465 4.02 14.43 -1.45
N ILE A 466 3.62 15.66 -1.15
CA ILE A 466 4.56 16.73 -0.81
C ILE A 466 4.94 16.64 0.67
N SER A 467 6.23 16.50 0.98
CA SER A 467 6.69 16.46 2.38
C SER A 467 6.83 17.83 3.02
N ARG A 468 6.89 18.89 2.20
CA ARG A 468 7.06 20.28 2.61
C ARG A 468 6.35 21.22 1.61
N ILE A 469 6.08 22.44 2.07
CA ILE A 469 5.42 23.50 1.28
C ILE A 469 6.37 24.66 0.94
N THR A 470 7.64 24.57 1.33
CA THR A 470 8.66 25.58 1.08
C THR A 470 9.91 24.89 0.53
N TYR A 471 10.42 25.40 -0.59
CA TYR A 471 11.57 24.87 -1.30
C TYR A 471 12.56 26.01 -1.56
N THR A 472 13.84 25.79 -1.25
CA THR A 472 14.91 26.79 -1.42
C THR A 472 15.49 26.78 -2.84
N HIS A 473 15.39 25.65 -3.53
CA HIS A 473 15.88 25.48 -4.90
C HIS A 473 14.71 25.30 -5.86
N ARG A 474 14.89 25.71 -7.12
CA ARG A 474 13.90 25.48 -8.17
C ARG A 474 13.82 23.98 -8.47
N CYS A 475 12.65 23.42 -8.26
CA CYS A 475 12.33 22.03 -8.59
C CYS A 475 10.85 21.90 -8.96
N ILE A 476 10.50 20.79 -9.59
CA ILE A 476 9.12 20.50 -10.05
C ILE A 476 8.15 20.46 -8.87
N GLU A 477 8.55 19.92 -7.72
CA GLU A 477 7.71 19.84 -6.53
C GLU A 477 7.39 21.22 -5.95
N GLY A 478 8.39 22.11 -5.93
CA GLY A 478 8.21 23.50 -5.51
C GLY A 478 7.30 24.26 -6.46
N ALA A 479 7.43 24.03 -7.77
CA ALA A 479 6.56 24.61 -8.77
C ALA A 479 5.11 24.11 -8.65
N ALA A 480 4.90 22.82 -8.37
CA ALA A 480 3.57 22.24 -8.18
C ALA A 480 2.87 22.84 -6.95
N VAL A 481 3.61 23.01 -5.85
CA VAL A 481 3.16 23.68 -4.63
C VAL A 481 2.76 25.12 -4.91
N GLN A 482 3.55 25.85 -5.71
CA GLN A 482 3.23 27.23 -6.07
C GLN A 482 1.98 27.29 -6.97
N ALA A 483 1.89 26.42 -7.97
CA ALA A 483 0.74 26.39 -8.88
C ALA A 483 -0.59 26.10 -8.17
N TYR A 484 -0.58 25.26 -7.13
CA TYR A 484 -1.74 25.05 -6.26
C TYR A 484 -2.12 26.30 -5.44
N ARG A 485 -1.13 27.06 -4.94
CA ARG A 485 -1.37 28.32 -4.23
C ARG A 485 -1.95 29.38 -5.16
N ASP A 486 -1.41 29.49 -6.37
CA ASP A 486 -1.89 30.44 -7.38
C ASP A 486 -3.34 30.12 -7.78
N ALA A 487 -3.72 28.84 -7.73
CA ALA A 487 -5.11 28.37 -7.90
C ALA A 487 -6.00 28.51 -6.64
N GLY A 488 -5.50 29.11 -5.56
CA GLY A 488 -6.25 29.31 -4.31
C GLY A 488 -6.50 28.05 -3.49
N VAL A 489 -5.79 26.95 -3.77
CA VAL A 489 -5.95 25.68 -3.04
C VAL A 489 -5.03 25.63 -1.82
N ALA A 490 -5.61 25.47 -0.64
CA ALA A 490 -4.85 25.29 0.59
C ALA A 490 -4.08 23.96 0.56
N ILE A 491 -2.79 24.01 0.90
CA ILE A 491 -1.89 22.87 0.90
C ILE A 491 -1.19 22.71 2.25
N ALA A 492 -0.98 21.46 2.64
CA ALA A 492 -0.31 21.08 3.87
C ALA A 492 0.73 19.98 3.60
N PRO A 493 1.81 19.93 4.39
CA PRO A 493 2.75 18.81 4.35
C PRO A 493 2.04 17.46 4.48
N GLY A 494 2.40 16.50 3.64
CA GLY A 494 1.82 15.16 3.58
C GLY A 494 0.58 15.04 2.68
N MET A 495 0.07 16.14 2.12
CA MET A 495 -0.99 16.09 1.12
C MET A 495 -0.46 15.47 -0.19
N LYS A 496 -1.35 14.76 -0.89
CA LYS A 496 -1.11 14.30 -2.26
C LYS A 496 -1.60 15.37 -3.23
N ILE A 497 -0.75 15.76 -4.18
CA ILE A 497 -1.07 16.69 -5.26
C ILE A 497 -0.83 16.02 -6.61
N SER A 498 -1.55 16.45 -7.63
CA SER A 498 -1.43 15.99 -9.01
C SER A 498 -1.16 17.17 -9.93
N TYR A 499 -0.16 17.06 -10.78
CA TYR A 499 0.24 18.13 -11.69
C TYR A 499 0.74 17.57 -13.02
N VAL A 500 0.71 18.39 -14.06
CA VAL A 500 1.26 18.09 -15.39
C VAL A 500 2.47 18.99 -15.61
N VAL A 501 3.57 18.42 -16.12
CA VAL A 501 4.77 19.19 -16.44
C VAL A 501 4.57 19.88 -17.78
N ARG A 502 4.53 21.23 -17.75
CA ARG A 502 4.37 22.07 -18.93
C ARG A 502 5.70 22.40 -19.60
N ASP A 503 6.75 22.61 -18.79
CA ASP A 503 8.13 22.80 -19.26
C ASP A 503 9.10 22.33 -18.16
N ALA A 504 9.82 21.25 -18.43
CA ALA A 504 10.76 20.67 -17.49
C ALA A 504 12.05 21.49 -17.33
N ARG A 505 12.44 22.30 -18.33
CA ARG A 505 13.67 23.11 -18.32
C ARG A 505 13.52 24.34 -17.42
N THR A 506 12.33 24.92 -17.38
CA THR A 506 12.01 26.07 -16.53
C THR A 506 11.31 25.71 -15.23
N TYR A 507 11.06 24.42 -14.99
CA TYR A 507 10.29 23.90 -13.85
C TYR A 507 8.86 24.47 -13.81
N CYS A 508 8.20 24.57 -14.96
CA CYS A 508 6.80 24.98 -15.03
C CYS A 508 5.88 23.76 -15.02
N VAL A 509 4.88 23.81 -14.14
CA VAL A 509 3.82 22.80 -14.03
C VAL A 509 2.48 23.48 -13.84
N ASP A 510 1.43 22.78 -14.22
CA ASP A 510 0.05 23.20 -14.00
C ASP A 510 -0.66 22.13 -13.15
N PRO A 511 -1.60 22.49 -12.25
CA PRO A 511 -2.43 21.51 -11.56
C PRO A 511 -3.17 20.65 -12.58
N GLU A 512 -3.38 19.35 -12.28
CA GLU A 512 -3.97 18.38 -13.23
C GLU A 512 -5.24 18.90 -13.94
N TRP A 513 -6.10 19.60 -13.22
CA TRP A 513 -7.38 20.11 -13.74
C TRP A 513 -7.27 21.39 -14.57
N ALA A 514 -6.13 22.08 -14.53
CA ALA A 514 -5.88 23.33 -15.24
C ALA A 514 -4.86 23.17 -16.39
N ALA A 515 -4.34 21.96 -16.58
CA ALA A 515 -3.34 21.68 -17.60
C ALA A 515 -3.97 21.60 -18.99
N GLU A 516 -3.54 22.47 -19.90
CA GLU A 516 -3.97 22.48 -21.31
C GLU A 516 -2.90 21.91 -22.25
N ARG A 517 -1.64 21.90 -21.82
CA ARG A 517 -0.47 21.47 -22.59
C ARG A 517 0.56 20.79 -21.68
N PHE A 518 1.50 20.07 -22.28
CA PHE A 518 2.55 19.35 -21.57
C PHE A 518 3.88 19.33 -22.35
N ASP A 519 4.97 19.07 -21.64
CA ASP A 519 6.32 18.95 -22.21
C ASP A 519 6.50 17.58 -22.88
N LEU A 520 6.31 17.53 -24.21
CA LEU A 520 6.39 16.29 -24.98
C LEU A 520 7.75 15.55 -24.81
N PRO A 521 8.93 16.19 -24.94
CA PRO A 521 10.22 15.56 -24.66
C PRO A 521 10.34 14.95 -23.26
N TYR A 522 9.84 15.63 -22.24
CA TYR A 522 9.88 15.13 -20.86
C TYR A 522 9.10 13.83 -20.71
N TYR A 523 7.85 13.79 -21.19
CA TYR A 523 7.00 12.60 -21.12
C TYR A 523 7.47 11.48 -22.04
N ARG A 524 8.05 11.82 -23.20
CA ARG A 524 8.74 10.86 -24.08
C ARG A 524 9.86 10.13 -23.33
N GLY A 525 10.67 10.86 -22.57
CA GLY A 525 11.74 10.28 -21.75
C GLY A 525 11.22 9.37 -20.62
N LEU A 526 10.03 9.62 -20.08
CA LEU A 526 9.39 8.71 -19.12
C LEU A 526 8.88 7.43 -19.78
N LEU A 527 8.27 7.51 -20.96
CA LEU A 527 7.88 6.34 -21.76
C LEU A 527 9.09 5.47 -22.09
N ASP A 528 10.21 6.08 -22.50
CA ASP A 528 11.43 5.35 -22.88
C ASP A 528 12.04 4.61 -21.68
N LYS A 529 11.99 5.21 -20.49
CA LYS A 529 12.41 4.54 -19.24
C LYS A 529 11.51 3.36 -18.93
N ALA A 530 10.19 3.52 -19.03
CA ALA A 530 9.23 2.44 -18.79
C ALA A 530 9.37 1.31 -19.82
N TRP A 531 9.67 1.63 -21.08
CA TRP A 531 10.00 0.64 -22.12
C TRP A 531 11.28 -0.13 -21.78
N LYS A 532 12.35 0.55 -21.39
CA LYS A 532 13.64 -0.10 -21.04
C LYS A 532 13.50 -1.11 -19.90
N GLU A 533 12.62 -0.84 -18.93
CA GLU A 533 12.29 -1.78 -17.87
C GLU A 533 11.71 -3.09 -18.43
N ILE A 534 10.84 -3.03 -19.45
CA ILE A 534 10.22 -4.21 -20.08
C ILE A 534 11.14 -4.88 -21.11
N ALA A 535 11.84 -4.08 -21.92
CA ALA A 535 12.70 -4.54 -23.00
C ALA A 535 13.84 -5.43 -22.50
N TYR A 536 14.24 -5.27 -21.23
CA TYR A 536 15.24 -6.11 -20.58
C TYR A 536 14.88 -7.60 -20.59
N ALA A 537 13.60 -7.97 -20.58
CA ALA A 537 13.19 -9.38 -20.72
C ALA A 537 13.63 -10.01 -22.04
N PHE A 538 13.79 -9.20 -23.09
CA PHE A 538 14.12 -9.67 -24.44
C PHE A 538 15.60 -9.53 -24.80
N SER A 539 16.44 -9.09 -23.87
CA SER A 539 17.90 -8.98 -24.08
C SER A 539 18.64 -10.29 -23.79
N TRP A 540 17.93 -11.41 -23.73
CA TRP A 540 18.48 -12.72 -23.37
C TRP A 540 18.11 -13.74 -24.44
N THR A 541 19.11 -14.46 -24.94
CA THR A 541 18.93 -15.64 -25.79
C THR A 541 18.84 -16.88 -24.89
N VAL A 542 17.77 -17.66 -25.04
CA VAL A 542 17.60 -18.91 -24.31
C VAL A 542 18.42 -19.99 -25.01
N HIS A 543 19.52 -20.42 -24.41
CA HIS A 543 20.22 -21.63 -24.83
C HIS A 543 19.65 -22.84 -24.06
N GLU A 544 19.07 -23.80 -24.77
CA GLU A 544 18.68 -25.09 -24.21
C GLU A 544 19.93 -25.94 -23.97
N THR A 545 20.46 -25.92 -22.75
CA THR A 545 21.38 -26.96 -22.28
C THR A 545 20.68 -27.77 -21.19
N GLY A 546 20.68 -29.10 -21.34
CA GLY A 546 19.95 -30.05 -20.50
C GLY A 546 20.08 -29.79 -18.99
N GLU A 547 18.96 -29.98 -18.31
CA GLU A 547 18.74 -29.90 -16.85
C GLU A 547 18.93 -28.54 -16.15
N ARG A 548 19.45 -27.50 -16.80
CA ARG A 548 19.53 -26.13 -16.24
C ARG A 548 19.26 -25.07 -17.29
N GLN A 549 18.04 -24.53 -17.34
CA GLN A 549 17.72 -23.35 -18.16
C GLN A 549 18.26 -22.09 -17.49
N LYS A 550 19.50 -21.70 -17.84
CA LYS A 550 20.10 -20.42 -17.48
C LYS A 550 20.26 -19.61 -18.76
N ALA A 551 19.49 -18.53 -18.93
CA ALA A 551 19.68 -17.64 -20.07
C ALA A 551 21.03 -16.91 -19.92
N GLN A 552 21.85 -16.90 -20.98
CA GLN A 552 23.13 -16.18 -21.02
C GLN A 552 22.97 -14.86 -21.77
N LYS A 553 23.76 -13.86 -21.36
CA LYS A 553 23.71 -12.50 -21.90
C LYS A 553 24.60 -12.42 -23.13
N GLU A 554 24.03 -12.42 -24.33
CA GLU A 554 24.73 -11.87 -25.50
C GLU A 554 24.38 -10.40 -25.65
N LEU A 555 25.39 -9.54 -25.53
CA LEU A 555 25.31 -8.12 -25.87
C LEU A 555 25.18 -8.00 -27.39
N VAL A 556 23.94 -8.01 -27.89
CA VAL A 556 23.67 -7.54 -29.26
C VAL A 556 23.61 -6.01 -29.22
N PHE A 557 24.77 -5.37 -29.37
CA PHE A 557 24.81 -4.00 -29.88
C PHE A 557 24.47 -4.06 -31.37
N THR A 558 23.20 -3.83 -31.72
CA THR A 558 22.90 -3.29 -33.05
C THR A 558 22.90 -1.77 -32.92
N GLU A 559 24.05 -1.16 -33.21
CA GLU A 559 24.09 0.23 -33.64
C GLU A 559 23.27 0.34 -34.93
N TYR A 560 22.03 0.82 -34.83
CA TYR A 560 21.33 1.32 -36.01
C TYR A 560 21.78 2.76 -36.27
N SER A 561 22.86 2.89 -37.04
CA SER A 561 23.23 4.14 -37.70
C SER A 561 22.26 4.39 -38.86
N GLY A 562 21.12 5.02 -38.57
CA GLY A 562 20.25 5.60 -39.58
C GLY A 562 20.60 7.07 -39.78
N GLN A 563 21.35 7.40 -40.83
CA GLN A 563 21.49 8.78 -41.30
C GLN A 563 20.14 9.36 -41.74
N PRO A 564 19.95 10.68 -41.65
CA PRO A 564 18.71 11.34 -42.03
C PRO A 564 18.67 11.50 -43.56
N GLU A 565 17.79 10.77 -44.25
CA GLU A 565 17.45 11.11 -45.63
C GLU A 565 16.53 12.33 -45.64
N SER A 566 17.14 13.46 -45.97
CA SER A 566 16.53 14.62 -46.56
C SER A 566 15.86 14.27 -47.89
N ALA A 567 14.54 14.32 -47.95
CA ALA A 567 13.81 14.49 -49.20
C ALA A 567 12.64 15.47 -48.97
N CYS A 568 12.98 16.74 -49.10
CA CYS A 568 12.06 17.75 -49.58
C CYS A 568 11.61 17.31 -50.97
N LEU A 569 10.30 17.19 -51.23
CA LEU A 569 9.68 17.50 -52.53
C LEU A 569 8.16 17.54 -52.37
N ARG A 570 7.66 18.77 -52.56
CA ARG A 570 6.31 19.23 -52.93
C ARG A 570 5.42 18.19 -53.62
N TYR A 571 4.13 18.21 -53.34
CA TYR A 571 3.06 18.47 -54.32
C TYR A 571 1.77 18.89 -53.57
N ASP A 572 1.31 20.10 -53.91
CA ASP A 572 0.00 20.77 -53.74
C ASP A 572 -0.80 20.69 -52.42
#